data_AF-A0A336N578-F1
#
_entry.id   AF-A0A336N578-F1
#
_cell.length_a   1.000
_cell.length_b   1.000
_cell.length_c   1.000
_cell.angle_alpha   90.00
_cell.angle_beta   90.00
_cell.angle_gamma   90.00
#
_symmetry.space_group_name_H-M   'P 1'
#
loop_
_entity.id
_entity.type
_entity.pdbx_description
1 polymer ?
#
loop_
_entity_poly.entity_id
_entity_poly.type
_entity_poly.pdbx_seq_one_letter_code
_entity_poly.pdbx_strand_id
1 'polypeptide(L)'
;MKKTLLATALLAGMITAPAALGFKEFPVGEPVTMNEMEIAAVYLQPVDMEPRGMGLPAAKSDIHLEADIHATKGNKNGFGEGEWMPYLTIQYTLVNTDTGENKKVHSCRWLPATVLTMVQISK
;
A
#
# COMPACT_ATOMS: atom_id res chain seq x y z
N MET A 1 26.22 -46.15 39.08
CA MET A 1 25.57 -45.53 40.26
C MET A 1 25.21 -44.10 39.86
N LYS A 2 23.92 -43.80 39.64
CA LYS A 2 23.10 -42.87 40.48
C LYS A 2 23.83 -41.51 40.68
N LYS A 3 23.36 -40.33 40.26
CA LYS A 3 22.00 -39.77 40.38
C LYS A 3 21.79 -38.57 39.44
N THR A 4 20.59 -38.50 38.90
CA THR A 4 19.86 -37.37 38.34
C THR A 4 19.92 -36.12 39.22
N LEU A 5 19.91 -34.92 38.60
CA LEU A 5 19.28 -33.71 39.15
C LEU A 5 18.78 -32.83 37.99
N LEU A 6 17.47 -32.92 37.74
CA LEU A 6 16.68 -31.85 37.12
C LEU A 6 16.46 -30.74 38.16
N ALA A 7 16.55 -29.48 37.74
CA ALA A 7 15.77 -28.34 38.28
C ALA A 7 15.88 -27.14 37.32
N THR A 8 14.94 -26.96 36.39
CA THR A 8 13.86 -25.93 36.42
C THR A 8 14.29 -24.50 36.77
N ALA A 9 14.23 -23.61 35.77
CA ALA A 9 13.68 -22.27 35.92
C ALA A 9 13.15 -21.79 34.55
N LEU A 10 11.84 -21.91 34.37
CA LEU A 10 11.08 -21.09 33.43
C LEU A 10 11.26 -19.63 33.84
N LEU A 11 11.91 -18.81 33.02
CA LEU A 11 11.61 -17.39 32.98
C LEU A 11 11.14 -17.05 31.56
N ALA A 12 9.84 -16.80 31.51
CA ALA A 12 9.13 -16.23 30.39
C ALA A 12 9.80 -14.91 29.97
N GLY A 13 10.48 -14.95 28.84
CA GLY A 13 10.78 -13.78 28.04
C GLY A 13 10.07 -13.92 26.70
N MET A 14 8.74 -14.04 26.74
CA MET A 14 7.97 -13.70 25.55
C MET A 14 8.23 -12.21 25.32
N ILE A 15 9.22 -11.93 24.47
CA ILE A 15 9.29 -10.66 23.77
C ILE A 15 8.05 -10.68 22.90
N THR A 16 6.91 -10.27 23.46
CA THR A 16 5.86 -9.65 22.68
C THR A 16 6.49 -8.37 22.18
N ALA A 17 7.24 -8.48 21.08
CA ALA A 17 7.42 -7.33 20.22
C ALA A 17 6.01 -6.77 20.04
N PRO A 18 5.76 -5.50 20.36
CA PRO A 18 4.52 -4.89 19.93
C PRO A 18 4.43 -5.23 18.46
N ALA A 19 3.34 -5.90 18.04
CA ALA A 19 3.05 -5.95 16.62
C ALA A 19 3.13 -4.49 16.19
N ALA A 20 4.16 -4.15 15.40
CA ALA A 20 4.18 -2.87 14.74
C ALA A 20 2.79 -2.77 14.12
N LEU A 21 2.04 -1.73 14.48
CA LEU A 21 0.76 -1.42 13.87
C LEU A 21 1.07 -1.07 12.41
N GLY A 22 1.46 -2.08 11.63
CA GLY A 22 1.76 -1.98 10.23
C GLY A 22 0.48 -1.54 9.55
N PHE A 23 0.62 -0.63 8.60
CA PHE A 23 -0.47 -0.28 7.71
C PHE A 23 -0.99 -1.58 7.08
N LYS A 24 -2.25 -1.92 7.39
CA LYS A 24 -2.84 -3.16 6.88
C LYS A 24 -3.43 -2.84 5.52
N GLU A 25 -2.81 -3.38 4.50
CA GLU A 25 -3.24 -3.24 3.11
C GLU A 25 -4.22 -4.35 2.74
N PHE A 26 -5.17 -3.98 1.88
CA PHE A 26 -6.20 -4.85 1.35
C PHE A 26 -6.16 -4.80 -0.18
N PRO A 27 -5.98 -5.95 -0.87
CA PRO A 27 -5.87 -5.96 -2.32
C PRO A 27 -7.20 -5.62 -2.99
N VAL A 28 -7.11 -4.91 -4.12
CA VAL A 28 -8.23 -4.57 -5.01
C VAL A 28 -8.09 -5.37 -6.29
N GLY A 29 -8.69 -6.57 -6.30
CA GLY A 29 -8.60 -7.49 -7.42
C GLY A 29 -7.22 -8.14 -7.55
N GLU A 30 -6.91 -8.60 -8.76
CA GLU A 30 -5.64 -9.25 -9.09
C GLU A 30 -4.69 -8.28 -9.80
N PRO A 31 -3.37 -8.37 -9.57
CA PRO A 31 -2.38 -7.61 -10.33
C PRO A 31 -2.47 -7.86 -11.83
N VAL A 32 -2.18 -6.84 -12.63
CA VAL A 32 -2.14 -6.94 -14.08
C VAL A 32 -0.74 -6.61 -14.59
N THR A 33 -0.20 -7.49 -15.44
CA THR A 33 1.05 -7.22 -16.15
C THR A 33 0.78 -6.65 -17.53
N MET A 34 1.28 -5.45 -17.82
CA MET A 34 1.22 -4.82 -19.15
C MET A 34 2.40 -3.88 -19.36
N ASN A 35 2.83 -3.68 -20.61
CA ASN A 35 3.93 -2.76 -20.94
C ASN A 35 5.19 -3.00 -20.09
N GLU A 36 5.48 -4.27 -19.84
CA GLU A 36 6.59 -4.69 -18.98
C GLU A 36 6.57 -4.05 -17.57
N MET A 37 5.36 -3.78 -17.04
CA MET A 37 5.09 -3.35 -15.67
C MET A 37 4.05 -4.27 -15.02
N GLU A 38 4.23 -4.56 -13.74
CA GLU A 38 3.19 -5.13 -12.88
C GLU A 38 2.46 -3.97 -12.19
N ILE A 39 1.14 -3.97 -12.29
CA ILE A 39 0.25 -2.94 -11.74
C ILE A 39 -0.70 -3.64 -10.77
N ALA A 40 -0.55 -3.36 -9.48
CA ALA A 40 -1.46 -3.81 -8.43
C ALA A 40 -2.17 -2.60 -7.81
N ALA A 41 -3.33 -2.84 -7.20
CA ALA A 41 -4.06 -1.83 -6.46
C ALA A 41 -4.36 -2.35 -5.05
N VAL A 42 -4.16 -1.49 -4.06
CA VAL A 42 -4.45 -1.80 -2.65
C VAL A 42 -5.19 -0.63 -2.01
N TYR A 43 -5.92 -0.89 -0.95
CA TYR A 43 -6.38 0.17 -0.06
C TYR A 43 -6.03 -0.13 1.39
N LEU A 44 -5.91 0.91 2.19
CA LEU A 44 -5.59 0.85 3.61
C LEU A 44 -6.30 1.98 4.36
N GLN A 45 -6.06 2.07 5.67
CA GLN A 45 -6.59 3.18 6.46
C GLN A 45 -6.12 4.54 5.91
N PRO A 46 -6.92 5.61 6.05
CA PRO A 46 -6.52 6.97 5.75
C PRO A 46 -5.17 7.35 6.38
N VAL A 47 -4.33 8.09 5.65
CA VAL A 47 -3.02 8.55 6.12
C VAL A 47 -2.88 10.05 5.92
N ASP A 48 -2.26 10.74 6.87
CA ASP A 48 -1.96 12.15 6.73
C ASP A 48 -0.80 12.35 5.76
N MET A 49 -1.02 13.15 4.72
CA MET A 49 -0.03 13.43 3.69
C MET A 49 0.55 14.83 3.83
N GLU A 50 1.84 14.95 3.53
CA GLU A 50 2.54 16.23 3.41
C GLU A 50 3.09 16.41 1.99
N PRO A 51 3.04 17.63 1.41
CA PRO A 51 2.46 18.84 1.97
C PRO A 51 0.93 18.80 1.97
N ARG A 52 0.34 19.35 3.03
CA ARG A 52 -1.12 19.50 3.15
C ARG A 52 -1.71 20.32 1.99
N GLY A 53 -2.98 20.04 1.68
CA GLY A 53 -3.77 20.78 0.69
C GLY A 53 -3.78 20.19 -0.71
N MET A 54 -3.04 19.11 -0.96
CA MET A 54 -3.03 18.40 -2.25
C MET A 54 -4.15 17.35 -2.39
N GLY A 55 -4.91 17.10 -1.32
CA GLY A 55 -5.98 16.11 -1.27
C GLY A 55 -6.84 16.26 -0.01
N LEU A 56 -7.70 15.27 0.25
CA LEU A 56 -8.47 15.22 1.50
C LEU A 56 -7.54 14.92 2.68
N PRO A 57 -7.76 15.53 3.87
CA PRO A 57 -7.09 15.10 5.09
C PRO A 57 -7.61 13.73 5.53
N ALA A 58 -6.77 12.94 6.22
CA ALA A 58 -7.12 11.59 6.64
C ALA A 58 -8.43 11.51 7.43
N ALA A 59 -8.68 12.50 8.31
CA ALA A 59 -9.88 12.59 9.12
C ALA A 59 -11.19 12.77 8.31
N LYS A 60 -11.11 13.09 7.02
CA LYS A 60 -12.27 13.23 6.12
C LYS A 60 -12.29 12.13 5.05
N SER A 61 -11.48 11.10 5.19
CA SER A 61 -11.35 10.02 4.23
C SER A 61 -11.76 8.71 4.87
N ASP A 62 -12.36 7.84 4.08
CA ASP A 62 -12.73 6.49 4.47
C ASP A 62 -11.58 5.52 4.24
N ILE A 63 -10.84 5.70 3.13
CA ILE A 63 -9.68 4.87 2.76
C ILE A 63 -8.56 5.69 2.13
N HIS A 64 -7.37 5.12 2.17
CA HIS A 64 -6.26 5.44 1.28
C HIS A 64 -6.21 4.39 0.16
N LEU A 65 -6.21 4.80 -1.10
CA LEU A 65 -6.15 3.94 -2.28
C LEU A 65 -4.80 4.10 -2.97
N GLU A 66 -4.12 2.99 -3.25
CA GLU A 66 -2.80 2.98 -3.88
C GLU A 66 -2.79 2.23 -5.21
N ALA A 67 -1.89 2.65 -6.10
CA ALA A 67 -1.45 1.86 -7.23
C ALA A 67 0.06 1.60 -7.13
N ASP A 68 0.39 0.32 -7.07
CA ASP A 68 1.73 -0.23 -6.90
C ASP A 68 2.22 -0.65 -8.28
N ILE A 69 3.19 0.08 -8.81
CA ILE A 69 3.64 -0.10 -10.19
C ILE A 69 5.14 -0.32 -10.22
N HIS A 70 5.52 -1.53 -10.62
CA HIS A 70 6.91 -1.95 -10.68
C HIS A 70 7.25 -2.50 -12.08
N ALA A 71 8.49 -2.28 -12.51
CA ALA A 71 9.00 -2.87 -13.73
C ALA A 71 9.08 -4.40 -13.60
N THR A 72 8.63 -5.09 -14.64
CA THR A 72 8.88 -6.53 -14.78
C THR A 72 10.22 -6.78 -15.47
N LYS A 73 10.66 -8.04 -15.45
CA LYS A 73 11.86 -8.48 -16.16
C LYS A 73 11.84 -8.09 -17.64
N GLY A 74 12.93 -7.48 -18.11
CA GLY A 74 13.08 -7.09 -19.52
C GLY A 74 12.36 -5.80 -19.88
N ASN A 75 12.02 -4.95 -18.90
CA ASN A 75 11.49 -3.62 -19.15
C ASN A 75 12.38 -2.84 -20.12
N LYS A 76 11.77 -2.29 -21.17
CA LYS A 76 12.47 -1.66 -22.30
C LYS A 76 12.90 -0.21 -22.03
N ASN A 77 12.45 0.36 -20.92
CA ASN A 77 12.67 1.77 -20.57
C ASN A 77 13.90 1.97 -19.66
N GLY A 78 14.68 0.91 -19.42
CA GLY A 78 15.92 0.97 -18.64
C GLY A 78 15.74 0.72 -17.14
N PHE A 79 14.54 0.32 -16.70
CA PHE A 79 14.28 -0.06 -15.31
C PHE A 79 14.61 -1.54 -15.07
N GLY A 80 15.21 -1.82 -13.91
CA GLY A 80 15.46 -3.16 -13.40
C GLY A 80 14.18 -3.88 -12.99
N GLU A 81 14.22 -5.22 -12.95
CA GLU A 81 13.11 -6.03 -12.44
C GLU A 81 12.80 -5.67 -10.97
N GLY A 82 11.53 -5.38 -10.68
CA GLY A 82 11.05 -4.97 -9.37
C GLY A 82 11.31 -3.50 -9.03
N GLU A 83 11.90 -2.69 -9.92
CA GLU A 83 12.07 -1.26 -9.67
C GLU A 83 10.73 -0.53 -9.75
N TRP A 84 10.49 0.38 -8.82
CA TRP A 84 9.32 1.25 -8.85
C TRP A 84 9.31 2.11 -10.11
N MET A 85 8.13 2.34 -10.69
CA MET A 85 7.94 3.15 -11.90
C MET A 85 7.62 4.61 -11.55
N PRO A 86 8.59 5.54 -11.61
CA PRO A 86 8.39 6.94 -11.25
C PRO A 86 7.76 7.76 -12.37
N TYR A 87 7.34 8.98 -12.04
CA TYR A 87 6.88 10.01 -13.00
C TYR A 87 5.65 9.64 -13.84
N LEU A 88 4.88 8.62 -13.43
CA LEU A 88 3.61 8.29 -14.03
C LEU A 88 2.55 9.34 -13.69
N THR A 89 1.66 9.62 -14.65
CA THR A 89 0.42 10.36 -14.40
C THR A 89 -0.72 9.36 -14.38
N ILE A 90 -1.33 9.18 -13.21
CA ILE A 90 -2.37 8.17 -12.99
C ILE A 90 -3.67 8.86 -12.62
N GLN A 91 -4.74 8.44 -13.28
CA GLN A 91 -6.10 8.88 -13.02
C GLN A 91 -6.94 7.66 -12.70
N TYR A 92 -7.89 7.79 -11.77
CA TYR A 92 -8.77 6.70 -11.37
C TYR A 92 -10.24 7.10 -11.57
N THR A 93 -11.09 6.10 -11.79
CA THR A 93 -12.54 6.23 -11.71
C THR A 93 -13.03 5.13 -10.79
N LEU A 94 -13.76 5.50 -9.73
CA LEU A 94 -14.37 4.54 -8.84
C LEU A 94 -15.86 4.43 -9.18
N VAL A 95 -16.34 3.20 -9.38
CA VAL A 95 -17.73 2.91 -9.71
C VAL A 95 -18.28 1.96 -8.67
N ASN A 96 -19.37 2.33 -8.01
CA ASN A 96 -20.15 1.41 -7.21
C ASN A 96 -21.11 0.65 -8.13
N THR A 97 -20.88 -0.64 -8.33
CA THR A 97 -21.64 -1.46 -9.27
C THR A 97 -23.07 -1.74 -8.83
N ASP A 98 -23.38 -1.62 -7.53
CA ASP A 98 -24.72 -1.88 -6.99
C ASP A 98 -25.64 -0.67 -7.22
N THR A 99 -25.09 0.54 -7.09
CA THR A 99 -25.86 1.80 -7.20
C THR A 99 -25.68 2.51 -8.54
N GLY A 100 -24.63 2.17 -9.30
CA GLY A 100 -24.23 2.88 -10.51
C GLY A 100 -23.58 4.25 -10.25
N GLU A 101 -23.32 4.61 -8.98
CA GLU A 101 -22.68 5.87 -8.63
C GLU A 101 -21.22 5.88 -9.10
N ASN A 102 -20.83 6.98 -9.73
CA ASN A 102 -19.49 7.17 -10.29
C ASN A 102 -18.80 8.35 -9.60
N LYS A 103 -17.64 8.11 -8.98
CA LYS A 103 -16.72 9.17 -8.58
C LYS A 103 -15.60 9.29 -9.61
N LYS A 104 -15.62 10.38 -10.39
CA LYS A 104 -14.59 10.72 -11.38
C LYS A 104 -13.63 11.80 -10.86
N VAL A 105 -12.35 11.41 -10.83
CA VAL A 105 -11.07 12.16 -10.77
C VAL A 105 -10.99 13.45 -9.93
N HIS A 106 -10.20 13.39 -8.86
CA HIS A 106 -9.24 14.44 -8.51
C HIS A 106 -7.88 14.05 -9.12
N SER A 107 -7.34 14.86 -10.05
CA SER A 107 -5.99 14.63 -10.57
C SER A 107 -4.99 15.13 -9.54
N CYS A 108 -4.25 14.23 -8.90
CA CYS A 108 -3.11 14.65 -8.09
C CYS A 108 -1.85 14.63 -8.97
N ARG A 109 -1.16 15.77 -9.04
CA ARG A 109 0.21 15.82 -9.58
C ARG A 109 1.14 15.44 -8.44
N TRP A 110 1.67 14.23 -8.51
CA TRP A 110 2.42 13.61 -7.44
C TRP A 110 3.81 14.23 -7.26
N LEU A 111 4.18 14.42 -6.00
CA LEU A 111 5.53 14.83 -5.59
C LEU A 111 6.46 13.61 -5.60
N PRO A 112 7.79 13.82 -5.70
CA PRO A 112 8.76 12.74 -5.51
C PRO A 112 8.79 12.33 -4.04
N ALA A 113 7.80 11.56 -3.61
CA ALA A 113 7.83 10.80 -2.38
C ALA A 113 7.78 9.33 -2.75
N THR A 114 8.53 8.52 -2.01
CA THR A 114 8.81 7.09 -2.17
C THR A 114 7.58 6.19 -1.98
N VAL A 115 6.38 6.70 -2.25
CA VAL A 115 5.14 6.01 -1.91
C VAL A 115 4.23 6.02 -3.12
N LEU A 116 3.97 4.80 -3.60
CA LEU A 116 2.73 4.29 -4.20
C LEU A 116 1.69 5.36 -4.55
N THR A 117 1.10 5.31 -5.73
CA THR A 117 0.16 6.36 -6.18
C THR A 117 -1.04 6.53 -5.22
N MET A 118 -1.08 7.60 -4.40
CA MET A 118 -1.86 7.68 -3.14
C MET A 118 -3.14 8.54 -3.15
N VAL A 119 -4.35 8.00 -3.20
CA VAL A 119 -5.58 8.83 -3.11
C VAL A 119 -6.37 8.60 -1.84
N GLN A 120 -6.69 9.70 -1.15
CA GLN A 120 -7.65 9.73 -0.06
C GLN A 120 -9.10 9.79 -0.61
N ILE A 121 -9.94 8.80 -0.27
CA ILE A 121 -11.32 8.66 -0.78
C ILE A 121 -12.31 8.74 0.37
N SER A 122 -13.37 9.54 0.21
CA SER A 122 -14.56 9.48 1.06
C SER A 122 -15.77 8.90 0.29
N LYS A 123 -16.75 8.35 0.99
CA LYS A 123 -18.13 8.14 0.52
C LYS A 123 -18.74 9.45 0.03
#